data_AF-A0A151QU52-F1
#
_entry.id   AF-A0A151QU52-F1
#
_cell.length_a   1.000
_cell.length_b   1.000
_cell.length_c   1.000
_cell.angle_alpha   90.00
_cell.angle_beta   90.00
_cell.angle_gamma   90.00
#
_symmetry.space_group_name_H-M   'P 1'
#
loop_
_entity.id
_entity.type
_entity.pdbx_description
1 polymer ?
#
loop_
_entity_poly.entity_id
_entity_poly.type
_entity_poly.pdbx_seq_one_letter_code
_entity_poly.pdbx_strand_id
1 'polypeptide(L)'
;MSGPTTLLIPSGKVFFVKRLGFNGPCKAQSVGIQLAGKIVAPTIDAWVGDKGSWIVISNVNGLTIDGQGGIIDGNGSSWWENCKTCQRPTSLRFQNCNGLVVNSLSMTNSAQAHISVSSCVGAKFSQMNITAPENSPNTDGFDIAGSKFITIQDSTIATGDDCIAINGGSSNINATRLFCGPGHGISVGSLGRNGAHETVEEVYVYNCSFTGTTNGARIKTVPGGSGYARKITFDQIILNNAQNPIIIDQNYNAIAPNAVGQTVMVSEVTYRGFVGTSAKDLAILLKCSTLGCFNITFDNVDIVSSEPGKPAYASVNNAHGTVTNTVPKFSLLS
;
A
#
# COMPACT_ATOMS: atom_id res chain seq x y z
N MET A 1 39.16 10.42 1.37
CA MET A 1 38.18 11.14 2.22
C MET A 1 36.79 10.64 1.88
N SER A 2 36.04 10.10 2.83
CA SER A 2 34.64 9.68 2.69
C SER A 2 33.73 10.71 3.34
N GLY A 3 33.57 11.87 2.71
CA GLY A 3 32.64 12.89 3.18
C GLY A 3 31.19 12.56 2.80
N PRO A 4 30.21 13.35 3.29
CA PRO A 4 28.85 13.32 2.77
C PRO A 4 28.85 13.68 1.28
N THR A 5 28.02 12.99 0.49
CA THR A 5 27.83 13.30 -0.94
C THR A 5 26.36 13.54 -1.23
N THR A 6 26.06 14.60 -2.00
CA THR A 6 24.68 14.96 -2.38
C THR A 6 24.55 15.06 -3.90
N LEU A 7 23.57 14.36 -4.47
CA LEU A 7 23.09 14.58 -5.83
C LEU A 7 22.00 15.65 -5.82
N LEU A 8 22.18 16.72 -6.57
CA LEU A 8 21.22 17.81 -6.69
C LEU A 8 20.48 17.77 -8.03
N ILE A 9 19.15 17.75 -7.96
CA ILE A 9 18.25 18.02 -9.08
C ILE A 9 17.70 19.43 -8.83
N PRO A 10 18.27 20.47 -9.47
CA PRO A 10 18.02 21.86 -9.09
C PRO A 10 16.63 22.35 -9.51
N SER A 11 16.14 23.34 -8.75
CA SER A 11 14.88 24.02 -9.05
C SER A 11 14.89 24.68 -10.44
N GLY A 12 13.72 24.73 -11.08
CA GLY A 12 13.52 25.29 -12.42
C GLY A 12 14.10 24.44 -13.56
N LYS A 13 14.63 23.25 -13.29
CA LYS A 13 15.11 22.31 -14.31
C LYS A 13 14.18 21.11 -14.47
N VAL A 14 14.08 20.63 -15.71
CA VAL A 14 13.34 19.44 -16.09
C VAL A 14 14.32 18.46 -16.73
N PHE A 15 14.35 17.23 -16.23
CA PHE A 15 15.21 16.16 -16.72
C PHE A 15 14.33 15.06 -17.30
N PHE A 16 14.47 14.81 -18.60
CA PHE A 16 13.87 13.64 -19.26
C PHE A 16 14.85 12.48 -19.16
N VAL A 17 14.46 11.45 -18.41
CA VAL A 17 15.42 10.46 -17.92
C VAL A 17 14.93 9.07 -18.29
N LYS A 18 15.76 8.33 -19.02
CA LYS A 18 15.54 6.89 -19.27
C LYS A 18 15.72 6.09 -17.97
N ARG A 19 15.58 4.76 -18.03
CA ARG A 19 15.82 3.89 -16.88
C ARG A 19 17.16 4.19 -16.19
N LEU A 20 17.13 4.34 -14.87
CA LEU A 20 18.30 4.62 -14.02
C LEU A 20 18.49 3.54 -12.95
N GLY A 21 19.75 3.21 -12.69
CA GLY A 21 20.14 2.37 -11.57
C GLY A 21 21.23 3.04 -10.73
N PHE A 22 20.96 3.26 -9.45
CA PHE A 22 21.92 3.67 -8.43
C PHE A 22 22.27 2.45 -7.59
N ASN A 23 23.52 2.00 -7.67
CA ASN A 23 23.96 0.78 -7.00
C ASN A 23 25.03 1.09 -5.95
N GLY A 24 24.78 0.67 -4.72
CA GLY A 24 25.77 0.57 -3.68
C GLY A 24 26.47 -0.81 -3.65
N PRO A 25 27.29 -1.06 -2.62
CA PRO A 25 27.49 -0.20 -1.46
C PRO A 25 28.23 1.09 -1.82
N CYS A 26 27.85 2.20 -1.18
CA CYS A 26 28.53 3.48 -1.35
C CYS A 26 29.73 3.57 -0.41
N LYS A 27 30.82 4.21 -0.86
CA LYS A 27 31.98 4.54 0.00
C LYS A 27 31.73 5.74 0.92
N ALA A 28 30.76 6.58 0.56
CA ALA A 28 30.38 7.74 1.36
C ALA A 28 29.70 7.28 2.67
N GLN A 29 29.96 8.00 3.76
CA GLN A 29 29.35 7.73 5.06
C GLN A 29 27.85 8.08 5.08
N SER A 30 27.44 9.04 4.25
CA SER A 30 26.04 9.41 4.03
C SER A 30 25.83 9.80 2.56
N VAL A 31 24.71 9.36 2.00
CA VAL A 31 24.32 9.69 0.62
C VAL A 31 23.03 10.49 0.66
N GLY A 32 23.03 11.67 0.05
CA GLY A 32 21.89 12.55 -0.07
C GLY A 32 21.41 12.70 -1.51
N ILE A 33 20.12 12.82 -1.71
CA ILE A 33 19.51 13.31 -2.96
C ILE A 33 18.64 14.51 -2.59
N GLN A 34 18.92 15.66 -3.19
CA GLN A 34 18.08 16.85 -3.11
C GLN A 34 17.34 17.02 -4.43
N LEU A 35 16.02 16.86 -4.40
CA LEU A 35 15.16 16.92 -5.57
C LEU A 35 14.26 18.15 -5.46
N ALA A 36 14.68 19.25 -6.12
CA ALA A 36 13.95 20.51 -6.19
C ALA A 36 13.44 20.84 -7.61
N GLY A 37 13.88 20.07 -8.61
CA GLY A 37 13.42 20.16 -10.00
C GLY A 37 12.42 19.06 -10.38
N LYS A 38 12.22 18.86 -11.68
CA LYS A 38 11.32 17.83 -12.23
C LYS A 38 12.10 16.72 -12.95
N ILE A 39 11.79 15.46 -12.65
CA ILE A 39 12.25 14.30 -13.42
C ILE A 39 11.06 13.70 -14.15
N VAL A 40 11.20 13.40 -15.44
CA VAL A 40 10.11 12.89 -16.29
C VAL A 40 10.51 11.59 -16.99
N ALA A 41 9.63 10.59 -16.91
CA ALA A 41 9.81 9.30 -17.56
C ALA A 41 9.49 9.36 -19.07
N PRO A 42 10.04 8.43 -19.87
CA PRO A 42 9.63 8.25 -21.25
C PRO A 42 8.20 7.69 -21.36
N THR A 43 7.53 7.99 -22.47
CA THR A 43 6.29 7.30 -22.87
C THR A 43 6.56 5.83 -23.20
N ILE A 44 5.49 5.04 -23.37
CA ILE A 44 5.61 3.62 -23.76
C ILE A 44 6.42 3.43 -25.06
N ASP A 45 6.23 4.29 -26.06
CA ASP A 45 6.92 4.20 -27.35
C ASP A 45 8.40 4.57 -27.28
N ALA A 46 8.76 5.45 -26.34
CA ALA A 46 10.13 5.88 -26.09
C ALA A 46 10.87 4.99 -25.08
N TRP A 47 10.18 4.01 -24.49
CA TRP A 47 10.75 3.13 -23.49
C TRP A 47 11.71 2.12 -24.10
N VAL A 48 12.90 2.02 -23.51
CA VAL A 48 13.92 1.05 -23.93
C VAL A 48 14.39 0.25 -22.72
N GLY A 49 14.39 -1.07 -22.86
CA GLY A 49 14.89 -2.01 -21.85
C GLY A 49 13.80 -2.62 -20.96
N ASP A 50 14.24 -3.13 -19.82
CA ASP A 50 13.40 -3.79 -18.82
C ASP A 50 12.23 -2.89 -18.36
N LYS A 51 11.03 -3.48 -18.28
CA LYS A 51 9.78 -2.81 -17.85
C LYS A 51 9.47 -3.03 -16.37
N GLY A 52 10.38 -3.62 -15.58
CA GLY A 52 10.17 -3.83 -14.15
C GLY A 52 10.16 -2.53 -13.33
N SER A 53 11.11 -1.63 -13.56
CA SER A 53 11.23 -0.38 -12.80
C SER A 53 11.96 0.70 -13.59
N TRP A 54 11.63 1.97 -13.31
CA TRP A 54 12.25 3.14 -13.93
C TRP A 54 13.51 3.60 -13.19
N ILE A 55 13.37 4.04 -11.94
CA ILE A 55 14.49 4.44 -11.07
C ILE A 55 14.67 3.35 -10.02
N VAL A 56 15.83 2.70 -10.03
CA VAL A 56 16.16 1.64 -9.07
C VAL A 56 17.32 2.11 -8.20
N ILE A 57 17.15 2.04 -6.88
CA ILE A 57 18.18 2.30 -5.89
C ILE A 57 18.41 1.03 -5.10
N SER A 58 19.61 0.46 -5.21
CA SER A 58 19.95 -0.85 -4.68
C SER A 58 21.16 -0.78 -3.75
N ASN A 59 21.07 -1.41 -2.58
CA ASN A 59 22.18 -1.57 -1.62
C ASN A 59 22.79 -0.23 -1.14
N VAL A 60 21.98 0.82 -1.04
CA VAL A 60 22.39 2.14 -0.53
C VAL A 60 21.84 2.34 0.87
N ASN A 61 22.66 2.11 1.88
CA ASN A 61 22.29 2.31 3.28
C ASN A 61 22.46 3.77 3.70
N GLY A 62 21.58 4.24 4.59
CA GLY A 62 21.61 5.62 5.11
C GLY A 62 21.32 6.69 4.05
N LEU A 63 20.63 6.32 2.96
CA LEU A 63 20.18 7.27 1.95
C LEU A 63 19.16 8.24 2.53
N THR A 64 19.37 9.53 2.32
CA THR A 64 18.36 10.56 2.56
C THR A 64 17.93 11.19 1.23
N ILE A 65 16.63 11.20 0.96
CA ILE A 65 16.04 11.94 -0.16
C ILE A 65 15.19 13.08 0.42
N ASP A 66 15.56 14.31 0.07
CA ASP A 66 14.75 15.49 0.33
C ASP A 66 14.12 15.94 -1.01
N GLY A 67 12.82 15.74 -1.13
CA GLY A 67 12.04 16.05 -2.33
C GLY A 67 11.42 17.44 -2.34
N GLN A 68 11.76 18.31 -1.38
CA GLN A 68 11.12 19.60 -1.23
C GLN A 68 11.20 20.45 -2.52
N GLY A 69 10.03 20.82 -3.03
CA GLY A 69 9.88 21.67 -4.22
C GLY A 69 10.07 20.94 -5.55
N GLY A 70 10.40 19.64 -5.54
CA GLY A 70 10.57 18.85 -6.75
C GLY A 70 9.48 17.79 -6.95
N ILE A 71 9.50 17.18 -8.14
CA ILE A 71 8.52 16.17 -8.56
C ILE A 71 9.14 15.08 -9.44
N ILE A 72 8.73 13.84 -9.22
CA ILE A 72 8.96 12.70 -10.13
C ILE A 72 7.67 12.42 -10.90
N ASP A 73 7.70 12.59 -12.22
CA ASP A 73 6.58 12.38 -13.12
C ASP A 73 6.79 11.12 -13.96
N GLY A 74 6.01 10.08 -13.68
CA GLY A 74 6.09 8.78 -14.33
C GLY A 74 5.50 8.74 -15.75
N ASN A 75 4.88 9.84 -16.22
CA ASN A 75 4.36 9.98 -17.58
C ASN A 75 3.49 8.79 -18.05
N GLY A 76 2.64 8.31 -17.14
CA GLY A 76 1.95 7.02 -17.24
C GLY A 76 0.78 6.95 -18.23
N SER A 77 0.25 8.07 -18.73
CA SER A 77 -0.97 8.09 -19.56
C SER A 77 -0.89 7.15 -20.76
N SER A 78 0.18 7.27 -21.55
CA SER A 78 0.42 6.41 -22.71
C SER A 78 0.51 4.92 -22.35
N TRP A 79 0.98 4.58 -21.15
CA TRP A 79 1.04 3.20 -20.67
C TRP A 79 -0.35 2.65 -20.32
N TRP A 80 -1.19 3.46 -19.68
CA TRP A 80 -2.54 3.04 -19.27
C TRP A 80 -3.49 2.90 -20.47
N GLU A 81 -3.33 3.74 -21.49
CA GLU A 81 -4.13 3.69 -22.72
C GLU A 81 -3.78 2.48 -23.59
N ASN A 82 -2.49 2.22 -23.78
CA ASN A 82 -2.02 1.23 -24.75
C ASN A 82 -1.69 -0.14 -24.13
N CYS A 83 -1.67 -0.26 -22.80
CA CYS A 83 -1.04 -1.41 -22.13
C CYS A 83 -1.65 -1.75 -20.76
N LYS A 84 -2.98 -1.91 -20.69
CA LYS A 84 -3.71 -2.14 -19.42
C LYS A 84 -3.29 -3.38 -18.64
N THR A 85 -3.01 -4.49 -19.33
CA THR A 85 -2.71 -5.81 -18.72
C THR A 85 -1.25 -6.23 -18.85
N CYS A 86 -0.39 -5.38 -19.41
CA CYS A 86 1.01 -5.70 -19.63
C CYS A 86 1.88 -5.26 -18.43
N GLN A 87 3.13 -5.71 -18.42
CA GLN A 87 4.12 -5.22 -17.48
C GLN A 87 4.46 -3.75 -17.76
N ARG A 88 4.40 -2.92 -16.71
CA ARG A 88 4.65 -1.48 -16.73
C ARG A 88 5.66 -1.13 -15.64
N PRO A 89 6.51 -0.11 -15.82
CA PRO A 89 7.56 0.19 -14.84
C PRO A 89 6.98 0.81 -13.56
N THR A 90 7.39 0.28 -12.41
CA THR A 90 7.32 1.00 -11.13
C THR A 90 8.24 2.23 -11.18
N SER A 91 7.78 3.39 -10.72
CA SER A 91 8.55 4.64 -10.85
C SER A 91 9.84 4.63 -10.03
N LEU A 92 9.75 4.30 -8.74
CA LEU A 92 10.89 4.31 -7.83
C LEU A 92 10.94 3.01 -7.02
N ARG A 93 12.04 2.28 -7.14
CA ARG A 93 12.27 1.03 -6.40
C ARG A 93 13.46 1.15 -5.48
N PHE A 94 13.25 0.91 -4.20
CA PHE A 94 14.29 0.71 -3.20
C PHE A 94 14.48 -0.78 -2.95
N GLN A 95 15.72 -1.25 -3.09
CA GLN A 95 16.07 -2.65 -2.86
C GLN A 95 17.26 -2.73 -1.90
N ASN A 96 17.12 -3.44 -0.78
CA ASN A 96 18.18 -3.59 0.22
C ASN A 96 18.75 -2.24 0.72
N CYS A 97 17.90 -1.22 0.89
CA CYS A 97 18.31 0.11 1.35
C CYS A 97 17.90 0.29 2.82
N ASN A 98 18.84 0.06 3.73
CA ASN A 98 18.56 0.14 5.17
C ASN A 98 18.76 1.55 5.72
N GLY A 99 17.94 1.96 6.68
CA GLY A 99 18.00 3.32 7.24
C GLY A 99 17.67 4.42 6.23
N LEU A 100 16.84 4.10 5.23
CA LEU A 100 16.38 5.04 4.21
C LEU A 100 15.47 6.11 4.83
N VAL A 101 15.67 7.37 4.48
CA VAL A 101 14.77 8.47 4.83
C VAL A 101 14.37 9.20 3.56
N VAL A 102 13.07 9.30 3.29
CA VAL A 102 12.51 10.08 2.18
C VAL A 102 11.51 11.08 2.74
N ASN A 103 11.72 12.36 2.43
CA ASN A 103 10.89 13.44 2.96
C ASN A 103 10.40 14.37 1.84
N SER A 104 9.17 14.87 1.95
CA SER A 104 8.60 15.93 1.09
C SER A 104 8.61 15.63 -0.40
N LEU A 105 8.57 14.35 -0.81
CA LEU A 105 8.65 13.96 -2.21
C LEU A 105 7.26 13.93 -2.86
N SER A 106 7.11 14.66 -3.96
CA SER A 106 5.94 14.57 -4.84
C SER A 106 6.17 13.59 -5.99
N MET A 107 5.22 12.71 -6.25
CA MET A 107 5.23 11.78 -7.39
C MET A 107 3.90 11.80 -8.12
N THR A 108 3.92 11.77 -9.44
CA THR A 108 2.70 11.73 -10.24
C THR A 108 2.76 10.73 -11.38
N ASN A 109 1.61 10.18 -11.74
CA ASN A 109 1.36 9.46 -12.98
C ASN A 109 2.34 8.31 -13.22
N SER A 110 2.62 7.49 -12.21
CA SER A 110 3.43 6.29 -12.39
C SER A 110 2.76 5.32 -13.37
N ALA A 111 3.55 4.69 -14.26
CA ALA A 111 3.02 3.72 -15.21
C ALA A 111 2.45 2.47 -14.52
N GLN A 112 3.00 2.07 -13.37
CA GLN A 112 2.47 1.07 -12.42
C GLN A 112 2.57 1.66 -11.00
N ALA A 113 3.02 0.91 -9.99
CA ALA A 113 3.22 1.42 -8.63
C ALA A 113 4.18 2.62 -8.61
N HIS A 114 3.98 3.55 -7.68
CA HIS A 114 4.86 4.71 -7.51
C HIS A 114 6.15 4.29 -6.81
N ILE A 115 6.03 3.67 -5.63
CA ILE A 115 7.16 3.27 -4.80
C ILE A 115 7.11 1.77 -4.50
N SER A 116 8.20 1.06 -4.78
CA SER A 116 8.43 -0.30 -4.28
C SER A 116 9.54 -0.30 -3.23
N VAL A 117 9.27 -0.92 -2.08
CA VAL A 117 10.19 -1.08 -0.95
C VAL A 117 10.43 -2.57 -0.73
N SER A 118 11.62 -3.04 -1.14
CA SER A 118 11.96 -4.46 -1.13
C SER A 118 13.19 -4.72 -0.27
N SER A 119 13.07 -5.66 0.66
CA SER A 119 14.18 -6.09 1.54
C SER A 119 14.87 -4.96 2.29
N CYS A 120 14.10 -3.92 2.66
CA CYS A 120 14.63 -2.76 3.39
C CYS A 120 14.33 -2.89 4.89
N VAL A 121 15.23 -2.38 5.72
CA VAL A 121 15.09 -2.34 7.18
C VAL A 121 15.20 -0.90 7.67
N GLY A 122 14.22 -0.43 8.44
CA GLY A 122 14.26 0.90 9.06
C GLY A 122 14.08 2.04 8.06
N ALA A 123 13.19 1.89 7.07
CA ALA A 123 12.90 2.93 6.10
C ALA A 123 11.78 3.87 6.60
N LYS A 124 11.93 5.16 6.40
CA LYS A 124 10.96 6.20 6.77
C LYS A 124 10.60 7.07 5.57
N PHE A 125 9.30 7.23 5.35
CA PHE A 125 8.71 8.11 4.34
C PHE A 125 7.79 9.12 5.05
N SER A 126 8.01 10.42 4.83
CA SER A 126 7.22 11.48 5.44
C SER A 126 6.87 12.59 4.46
N GLN A 127 5.69 13.19 4.61
CA GLN A 127 5.27 14.33 3.78
C GLN A 127 5.25 13.98 2.29
N MET A 128 4.85 12.76 1.96
CA MET A 128 4.76 12.30 0.57
C MET A 128 3.47 12.80 -0.06
N ASN A 129 3.53 13.18 -1.33
CA ASN A 129 2.35 13.53 -2.12
C ASN A 129 2.35 12.71 -3.41
N ILE A 130 1.50 11.69 -3.47
CA ILE A 130 1.48 10.72 -4.57
C ILE A 130 0.13 10.79 -5.28
N THR A 131 0.14 11.07 -6.59
CA THR A 131 -1.11 11.29 -7.34
C THR A 131 -1.11 10.62 -8.73
N ALA A 132 -2.15 9.83 -9.02
CA ALA A 132 -2.49 9.38 -10.36
C ALA A 132 -4.02 9.35 -10.53
N PRO A 133 -4.56 9.35 -11.76
CA PRO A 133 -6.01 9.27 -11.98
C PRO A 133 -6.63 8.02 -11.34
N GLU A 134 -7.86 8.12 -10.83
CA GLU A 134 -8.58 6.99 -10.21
C GLU A 134 -8.72 5.77 -11.13
N ASN A 135 -8.81 5.98 -12.45
CA ASN A 135 -8.94 4.91 -13.43
C ASN A 135 -7.57 4.39 -13.95
N SER A 136 -6.45 4.85 -13.38
CA SER A 136 -5.12 4.38 -13.77
C SER A 136 -4.82 3.01 -13.12
N PRO A 137 -4.62 1.94 -13.90
CA PRO A 137 -4.57 0.59 -13.34
C PRO A 137 -3.27 0.33 -12.57
N ASN A 138 -3.32 -0.30 -11.39
CA ASN A 138 -2.13 -0.72 -10.63
C ASN A 138 -1.14 0.41 -10.34
N THR A 139 -1.65 1.61 -10.03
CA THR A 139 -0.84 2.78 -9.69
C THR A 139 -0.62 2.93 -8.19
N ASP A 140 -0.40 1.81 -7.51
CA ASP A 140 -0.23 1.69 -6.07
C ASP A 140 0.71 2.78 -5.52
N GLY A 141 0.42 3.33 -4.34
CA GLY A 141 1.28 4.31 -3.70
C GLY A 141 2.59 3.67 -3.25
N PHE A 142 2.47 2.65 -2.41
CA PHE A 142 3.58 1.86 -1.89
C PHE A 142 3.33 0.36 -2.00
N ASP A 143 4.26 -0.35 -2.62
CA ASP A 143 4.38 -1.81 -2.56
C ASP A 143 5.51 -2.20 -1.60
N ILE A 144 5.19 -2.80 -0.46
CA ILE A 144 6.17 -3.22 0.55
C ILE A 144 6.30 -4.75 0.51
N ALA A 145 7.52 -5.28 0.42
CA ALA A 145 7.77 -6.72 0.44
C ALA A 145 9.10 -7.05 1.13
N GLY A 146 9.15 -8.14 1.89
CA GLY A 146 10.37 -8.61 2.54
C GLY A 146 11.02 -7.60 3.50
N SER A 147 10.26 -6.59 3.96
CA SER A 147 10.81 -5.38 4.58
C SER A 147 10.37 -5.23 6.04
N LYS A 148 11.21 -4.61 6.87
CA LYS A 148 10.98 -4.51 8.32
C LYS A 148 11.14 -3.08 8.84
N PHE A 149 10.37 -2.73 9.86
CA PHE A 149 10.44 -1.40 10.50
C PHE A 149 10.26 -0.27 9.49
N ILE A 150 9.16 -0.34 8.72
CA ILE A 150 8.84 0.65 7.69
C ILE A 150 7.83 1.62 8.26
N THR A 151 8.12 2.92 8.19
CA THR A 151 7.21 3.99 8.61
C THR A 151 6.83 4.85 7.42
N ILE A 152 5.53 4.99 7.17
CA ILE A 152 4.96 5.94 6.22
C ILE A 152 4.05 6.87 7.02
N GLN A 153 4.31 8.18 6.98
CA GLN A 153 3.56 9.12 7.80
C GLN A 153 3.28 10.46 7.11
N ASP A 154 2.24 11.16 7.57
CA ASP A 154 1.95 12.56 7.20
C ASP A 154 1.86 12.75 5.69
N SER A 155 1.16 11.85 4.98
CA SER A 155 1.23 11.78 3.51
C SER A 155 -0.14 11.71 2.86
N THR A 156 -0.24 12.20 1.64
CA THR A 156 -1.44 12.13 0.79
C THR A 156 -1.16 11.23 -0.41
N ILE A 157 -2.04 10.26 -0.62
CA ILE A 157 -1.90 9.25 -1.67
C ILE A 157 -3.27 9.07 -2.35
N ALA A 158 -3.35 9.52 -3.60
CA ALA A 158 -4.56 9.47 -4.42
C ALA A 158 -4.21 8.79 -5.74
N THR A 159 -4.61 7.54 -5.92
CA THR A 159 -4.17 6.72 -7.06
C THR A 159 -5.34 5.89 -7.62
N GLY A 160 -5.08 5.03 -8.59
CA GLY A 160 -6.07 4.09 -9.12
C GLY A 160 -5.98 2.68 -8.54
N ASP A 161 -5.13 2.44 -7.54
CA ASP A 161 -5.01 1.14 -6.86
C ASP A 161 -4.67 1.33 -5.37
N ASP A 162 -3.99 0.38 -4.72
CA ASP A 162 -3.73 0.43 -3.29
C ASP A 162 -2.96 1.70 -2.86
N CYS A 163 -3.42 2.33 -1.77
CA CYS A 163 -2.67 3.39 -1.10
C CYS A 163 -1.33 2.83 -0.60
N ILE A 164 -1.42 1.67 0.06
CA ILE A 164 -0.27 0.84 0.48
C ILE A 164 -0.68 -0.63 0.32
N ALA A 165 0.16 -1.44 -0.34
CA ALA A 165 0.08 -2.89 -0.35
C ALA A 165 1.25 -3.51 0.42
N ILE A 166 0.96 -4.29 1.47
CA ILE A 166 1.92 -4.95 2.35
C ILE A 166 1.97 -6.43 2.02
N ASN A 167 3.00 -6.86 1.30
CA ASN A 167 3.18 -8.21 0.80
C ASN A 167 4.11 -9.06 1.70
N GLY A 168 4.25 -10.35 1.36
CA GLY A 168 4.93 -11.34 2.20
C GLY A 168 6.36 -11.00 2.62
N GLY A 169 6.76 -11.55 3.76
CA GLY A 169 8.07 -11.34 4.38
C GLY A 169 8.20 -9.99 5.11
N SER A 170 7.10 -9.28 5.33
CA SER A 170 7.12 -7.93 5.90
C SER A 170 6.67 -7.92 7.36
N SER A 171 7.31 -7.10 8.22
CA SER A 171 6.85 -6.92 9.59
C SER A 171 7.19 -5.56 10.19
N ASN A 172 6.49 -5.17 11.27
CA ASN A 172 6.68 -3.87 11.93
C ASN A 172 6.47 -2.71 10.94
N ILE A 173 5.27 -2.66 10.34
CA ILE A 173 4.88 -1.65 9.37
C ILE A 173 3.97 -0.64 10.05
N ASN A 174 4.32 0.63 10.01
CA ASN A 174 3.54 1.73 10.57
C ASN A 174 3.10 2.69 9.46
N ALA A 175 1.78 2.84 9.29
CA ALA A 175 1.14 3.79 8.40
C ALA A 175 0.30 4.76 9.23
N THR A 176 0.77 5.98 9.42
CA THR A 176 0.15 6.92 10.37
C THR A 176 -0.17 8.27 9.73
N ARG A 177 -1.36 8.84 9.98
CA ARG A 177 -1.73 10.18 9.46
C ARG A 177 -1.66 10.24 7.93
N LEU A 178 -2.30 9.26 7.28
CA LEU A 178 -2.38 9.18 5.83
C LEU A 178 -3.74 9.60 5.33
N PHE A 179 -3.75 10.38 4.26
CA PHE A 179 -4.93 10.69 3.47
C PHE A 179 -4.90 9.83 2.20
N CYS A 180 -5.61 8.70 2.23
CA CYS A 180 -5.76 7.79 1.10
C CYS A 180 -7.05 8.12 0.34
N GLY A 181 -6.99 8.26 -0.97
CA GLY A 181 -8.20 8.35 -1.77
C GLY A 181 -8.20 9.39 -2.88
N PRO A 182 -8.74 9.07 -4.08
CA PRO A 182 -9.29 7.75 -4.48
C PRO A 182 -8.22 6.63 -4.55
N GLY A 183 -8.66 5.39 -4.76
CA GLY A 183 -7.80 4.19 -4.80
C GLY A 183 -8.42 2.97 -4.10
N HIS A 184 -7.62 1.96 -3.75
CA HIS A 184 -8.09 0.70 -3.19
C HIS A 184 -7.93 0.54 -1.66
N GLY A 185 -7.46 1.59 -0.97
CA GLY A 185 -7.27 1.58 0.48
C GLY A 185 -5.91 1.06 0.90
N ILE A 186 -5.77 0.67 2.18
CA ILE A 186 -4.54 0.04 2.69
C ILE A 186 -4.78 -1.47 2.78
N SER A 187 -3.94 -2.22 2.10
CA SER A 187 -4.08 -3.65 1.89
C SER A 187 -2.93 -4.44 2.50
N VAL A 188 -3.24 -5.45 3.30
CA VAL A 188 -2.33 -6.57 3.57
C VAL A 188 -2.55 -7.63 2.50
N GLY A 189 -1.50 -7.92 1.74
CA GLY A 189 -1.47 -8.86 0.64
C GLY A 189 -1.60 -8.23 -0.74
N SER A 190 -1.81 -9.04 -1.78
CA SER A 190 -2.33 -10.41 -1.67
C SER A 190 -1.27 -11.41 -1.24
N LEU A 191 -1.59 -12.24 -0.27
CA LEU A 191 -0.70 -13.28 0.26
C LEU A 191 -1.09 -14.68 -0.24
N GLY A 192 -0.12 -15.56 -0.39
CA GLY A 192 -0.32 -16.97 -0.73
C GLY A 192 -0.41 -17.26 -2.23
N ARG A 193 -0.07 -16.31 -3.11
CA ARG A 193 -0.12 -16.52 -4.56
C ARG A 193 0.74 -17.72 -4.95
N ASN A 194 0.26 -18.52 -5.90
CA ASN A 194 0.97 -19.71 -6.41
C ASN A 194 1.35 -20.72 -5.31
N GLY A 195 0.56 -20.81 -4.23
CA GLY A 195 0.85 -21.70 -3.09
C GLY A 195 2.00 -21.23 -2.21
N ALA A 196 2.44 -19.97 -2.34
CA ALA A 196 3.56 -19.44 -1.59
C ALA A 196 3.30 -19.46 -0.07
N HIS A 197 4.38 -19.64 0.68
CA HIS A 197 4.41 -19.38 2.11
C HIS A 197 4.75 -17.90 2.33
N GLU A 198 3.80 -17.12 2.81
CA GLU A 198 3.98 -15.68 3.03
C GLU A 198 3.57 -15.27 4.45
N THR A 199 4.38 -14.40 5.04
CA THR A 199 4.16 -13.89 6.39
C THR A 199 4.06 -12.37 6.41
N VAL A 200 3.07 -11.85 7.12
CA VAL A 200 2.96 -10.44 7.49
C VAL A 200 2.58 -10.35 8.96
N GLU A 201 3.30 -9.55 9.74
CA GLU A 201 2.95 -9.34 11.15
C GLU A 201 3.32 -7.96 11.69
N GLU A 202 2.67 -7.55 12.79
CA GLU A 202 2.95 -6.28 13.48
C GLU A 202 2.72 -5.08 12.53
N VAL A 203 1.49 -4.94 12.04
CA VAL A 203 1.08 -3.83 11.16
C VAL A 203 0.18 -2.88 11.95
N TYR A 204 0.54 -1.60 11.98
CA TYR A 204 -0.24 -0.56 12.64
C TYR A 204 -0.62 0.53 11.64
N VAL A 205 -1.92 0.69 11.41
CA VAL A 205 -2.50 1.73 10.59
C VAL A 205 -3.29 2.67 11.51
N TYR A 206 -2.82 3.90 11.67
CA TYR A 206 -3.32 4.79 12.72
C TYR A 206 -3.66 6.19 12.22
N ASN A 207 -4.83 6.70 12.60
CA ASN A 207 -5.25 8.06 12.29
C ASN A 207 -5.22 8.34 10.78
N CYS A 208 -5.82 7.45 9.98
CA CYS A 208 -5.83 7.55 8.53
C CYS A 208 -7.25 7.81 8.02
N SER A 209 -7.37 8.49 6.88
CA SER A 209 -8.65 8.70 6.21
C SER A 209 -8.70 8.02 4.85
N PHE A 210 -9.86 7.45 4.50
CA PHE A 210 -10.14 6.86 3.19
C PHE A 210 -11.28 7.61 2.52
N THR A 211 -11.00 8.34 1.44
CA THR A 211 -11.99 9.14 0.71
C THR A 211 -12.21 8.63 -0.71
N GLY A 212 -13.44 8.23 -1.04
CA GLY A 212 -13.77 7.74 -2.38
C GLY A 212 -12.98 6.50 -2.80
N THR A 213 -12.48 5.71 -1.85
CA THR A 213 -11.73 4.49 -2.14
C THR A 213 -12.66 3.31 -2.39
N THR A 214 -12.20 2.30 -3.14
CA THR A 214 -12.96 1.05 -3.29
C THR A 214 -12.91 0.20 -2.03
N ASN A 215 -11.90 0.36 -1.17
CA ASN A 215 -11.84 -0.27 0.14
C ASN A 215 -11.17 0.66 1.17
N GLY A 216 -11.40 0.43 2.46
CA GLY A 216 -10.66 1.08 3.54
C GLY A 216 -9.51 0.19 4.03
N ALA A 217 -9.79 -0.58 5.06
CA ALA A 217 -8.90 -1.59 5.62
C ALA A 217 -9.14 -2.95 4.93
N ARG A 218 -8.12 -3.47 4.24
CA ARG A 218 -8.23 -4.70 3.44
C ARG A 218 -7.18 -5.74 3.81
N ILE A 219 -7.59 -7.00 3.96
CA ILE A 219 -6.71 -8.17 4.01
C ILE A 219 -7.14 -9.12 2.89
N LYS A 220 -6.23 -9.45 1.99
CA LYS A 220 -6.48 -10.32 0.84
C LYS A 220 -5.52 -11.51 0.84
N THR A 221 -6.05 -12.73 0.89
CA THR A 221 -5.25 -13.97 0.77
C THR A 221 -5.82 -14.88 -0.33
N VAL A 222 -4.95 -15.66 -0.94
CA VAL A 222 -5.26 -16.57 -2.04
C VAL A 222 -5.35 -18.00 -1.51
N PRO A 223 -6.40 -18.78 -1.87
CA PRO A 223 -6.49 -20.19 -1.52
C PRO A 223 -5.27 -20.99 -1.99
N GLY A 224 -4.88 -21.99 -1.21
CA GLY A 224 -3.70 -22.83 -1.46
C GLY A 224 -2.37 -22.24 -0.96
N GLY A 225 -2.34 -20.96 -0.59
CA GLY A 225 -1.21 -20.34 0.09
C GLY A 225 -1.02 -20.85 1.52
N SER A 226 0.10 -20.51 2.15
CA SER A 226 0.37 -20.83 3.56
C SER A 226 1.11 -19.70 4.28
N GLY A 227 1.25 -19.79 5.60
CA GLY A 227 1.86 -18.74 6.42
C GLY A 227 0.82 -17.99 7.23
N TYR A 228 1.04 -16.71 7.51
CA TYR A 228 0.17 -15.93 8.38
C TYR A 228 0.13 -14.43 8.07
N ALA A 229 -1.00 -13.81 8.36
CA ALA A 229 -1.18 -12.37 8.51
C ALA A 229 -1.74 -12.14 9.92
N ARG A 230 -0.91 -11.61 10.84
CA ARG A 230 -1.31 -11.48 12.25
C ARG A 230 -0.87 -10.20 12.93
N LYS A 231 -1.51 -9.86 14.05
CA LYS A 231 -1.20 -8.66 14.83
C LYS A 231 -1.27 -7.40 13.97
N ILE A 232 -2.43 -7.24 13.35
CA ILE A 232 -2.72 -6.14 12.43
C ILE A 232 -3.76 -5.26 13.11
N THR A 233 -3.49 -3.98 13.24
CA THR A 233 -4.42 -3.05 13.87
C THR A 233 -4.66 -1.86 12.96
N PHE A 234 -5.93 -1.61 12.68
CA PHE A 234 -6.43 -0.37 12.09
C PHE A 234 -7.15 0.40 13.19
N ASP A 235 -6.70 1.62 13.47
CA ASP A 235 -7.15 2.39 14.63
C ASP A 235 -7.34 3.87 14.30
N GLN A 236 -8.43 4.46 14.78
CA GLN A 236 -8.85 5.84 14.47
C GLN A 236 -8.91 6.09 12.96
N ILE A 237 -9.89 5.48 12.30
CA ILE A 237 -10.02 5.52 10.85
C ILE A 237 -11.23 6.35 10.45
N ILE A 238 -11.00 7.34 9.58
CA ILE A 238 -12.07 8.17 9.03
C ILE A 238 -12.44 7.65 7.63
N LEU A 239 -13.72 7.39 7.41
CA LEU A 239 -14.24 6.92 6.13
C LEU A 239 -15.10 8.01 5.49
N ASN A 240 -14.84 8.33 4.24
CA ASN A 240 -15.68 9.22 3.47
C ASN A 240 -16.00 8.57 2.13
N ASN A 241 -17.20 7.99 2.01
CA ASN A 241 -17.67 7.37 0.79
C ASN A 241 -16.72 6.24 0.30
N ALA A 242 -16.23 5.41 1.23
CA ALA A 242 -15.43 4.23 0.88
C ALA A 242 -16.36 3.07 0.49
N GLN A 243 -16.13 2.37 -0.62
CA GLN A 243 -17.08 1.36 -1.11
C GLN A 243 -17.14 0.10 -0.23
N ASN A 244 -15.99 -0.46 0.16
CA ASN A 244 -15.89 -1.59 1.08
C ASN A 244 -14.98 -1.20 2.28
N PRO A 245 -15.49 -0.46 3.27
CA PRO A 245 -14.70 0.07 4.38
C PRO A 245 -13.80 -0.93 5.09
N ILE A 246 -14.30 -2.12 5.44
CA ILE A 246 -13.53 -3.17 6.10
C ILE A 246 -13.74 -4.48 5.35
N ILE A 247 -12.65 -5.12 4.92
CA ILE A 247 -12.72 -6.38 4.18
C ILE A 247 -11.59 -7.35 4.54
N ILE A 248 -11.97 -8.60 4.82
CA ILE A 248 -11.08 -9.76 4.79
C ILE A 248 -11.59 -10.68 3.69
N ASP A 249 -10.77 -10.98 2.68
CA ASP A 249 -11.09 -11.92 1.60
C ASP A 249 -9.99 -12.98 1.47
N GLN A 250 -10.24 -14.17 2.02
CA GLN A 250 -9.35 -15.33 1.87
C GLN A 250 -9.61 -16.14 0.58
N ASN A 251 -10.44 -15.62 -0.33
CA ASN A 251 -10.75 -16.22 -1.64
C ASN A 251 -10.33 -15.31 -2.80
N TYR A 252 -9.33 -14.46 -2.58
CA TYR A 252 -8.93 -13.43 -3.53
C TYR A 252 -8.50 -14.04 -4.88
N ASN A 253 -9.12 -13.60 -5.98
CA ASN A 253 -8.90 -14.08 -7.34
C ASN A 253 -9.06 -15.61 -7.54
N ALA A 254 -9.82 -16.30 -6.68
CA ALA A 254 -10.05 -17.73 -6.81
C ALA A 254 -11.07 -18.04 -7.94
N ILE A 255 -10.68 -18.89 -8.90
CA ILE A 255 -11.58 -19.41 -9.96
C ILE A 255 -12.59 -20.42 -9.37
N ALA A 256 -12.17 -21.18 -8.35
CA ALA A 256 -13.02 -22.07 -7.56
C ALA A 256 -12.75 -21.85 -6.06
N PRO A 257 -13.61 -21.10 -5.35
CA PRO A 257 -13.53 -20.96 -3.90
C PRO A 257 -13.64 -22.33 -3.23
N ASN A 258 -12.93 -22.55 -2.11
CA ASN A 258 -13.07 -23.73 -1.23
C ASN A 258 -12.38 -25.06 -1.65
N ALA A 259 -11.46 -25.09 -2.61
CA ALA A 259 -10.84 -26.35 -3.05
C ALA A 259 -9.62 -26.82 -2.22
N VAL A 260 -9.13 -26.05 -1.26
CA VAL A 260 -7.87 -26.38 -0.55
C VAL A 260 -8.01 -26.13 0.95
N GLY A 261 -7.76 -27.16 1.77
CA GLY A 261 -7.63 -27.05 3.24
C GLY A 261 -6.36 -26.31 3.68
N GLN A 262 -5.85 -25.39 2.86
CA GLN A 262 -4.62 -24.64 3.06
C GLN A 262 -4.85 -23.19 2.60
N THR A 263 -4.61 -22.26 3.51
CA THR A 263 -4.60 -20.81 3.23
C THR A 263 -3.62 -20.12 4.17
N VAL A 264 -3.30 -18.87 3.87
CA VAL A 264 -2.61 -17.98 4.81
C VAL A 264 -3.53 -17.72 6.00
N MET A 265 -3.10 -18.07 7.21
CA MET A 265 -3.88 -17.88 8.43
C MET A 265 -4.03 -16.40 8.76
N VAL A 266 -5.23 -15.95 9.14
CA VAL A 266 -5.47 -14.56 9.56
C VAL A 266 -5.87 -14.57 11.03
N SER A 267 -5.11 -13.87 11.87
CA SER A 267 -5.40 -13.82 13.31
C SER A 267 -5.00 -12.51 13.97
N GLU A 268 -5.55 -12.23 15.16
CA GLU A 268 -5.15 -11.05 15.97
C GLU A 268 -5.29 -9.74 15.16
N VAL A 269 -6.44 -9.56 14.52
CA VAL A 269 -6.75 -8.36 13.73
C VAL A 269 -7.70 -7.48 14.53
N THR A 270 -7.32 -6.22 14.74
CA THR A 270 -8.14 -5.24 15.45
C THR A 270 -8.59 -4.14 14.51
N TYR A 271 -9.90 -3.90 14.47
CA TYR A 271 -10.52 -2.75 13.83
C TYR A 271 -11.13 -1.88 14.94
N ARG A 272 -10.55 -0.69 15.17
CA ARG A 272 -10.96 0.19 16.26
C ARG A 272 -11.16 1.63 15.83
N GLY A 273 -12.18 2.28 16.38
CA GLY A 273 -12.39 3.72 16.18
C GLY A 273 -12.63 4.11 14.72
N PHE A 274 -13.35 3.26 13.97
CA PHE A 274 -13.75 3.60 12.60
C PHE A 274 -14.97 4.52 12.67
N VAL A 275 -14.97 5.62 11.93
CA VAL A 275 -16.11 6.55 11.85
C VAL A 275 -16.29 7.01 10.41
N GLY A 276 -17.53 6.99 9.90
CA GLY A 276 -17.88 7.68 8.66
C GLY A 276 -18.79 6.87 7.73
N THR A 277 -18.62 7.04 6.42
CA THR A 277 -19.61 6.58 5.43
C THR A 277 -19.11 5.51 4.47
N SER A 278 -19.98 4.55 4.19
CA SER A 278 -19.83 3.54 3.15
C SER A 278 -20.57 3.97 1.87
N ALA A 279 -19.94 3.82 0.71
CA ALA A 279 -20.57 4.06 -0.59
C ALA A 279 -21.50 2.92 -1.03
N LYS A 280 -21.37 1.74 -0.41
CA LYS A 280 -22.22 0.57 -0.66
C LYS A 280 -22.92 0.14 0.61
N ASP A 281 -24.03 -0.57 0.45
CA ASP A 281 -24.78 -1.14 1.58
C ASP A 281 -23.94 -2.15 2.37
N LEU A 282 -23.15 -2.99 1.70
CA LEU A 282 -22.21 -3.91 2.37
C LEU A 282 -20.96 -3.16 2.83
N ALA A 283 -20.92 -2.75 4.10
CA ALA A 283 -19.83 -1.97 4.68
C ALA A 283 -18.69 -2.84 5.25
N ILE A 284 -19.02 -4.01 5.80
CA ILE A 284 -18.07 -4.91 6.43
C ILE A 284 -18.22 -6.29 5.79
N LEU A 285 -17.14 -6.82 5.21
CA LEU A 285 -17.11 -8.15 4.61
C LEU A 285 -15.99 -8.99 5.20
N LEU A 286 -16.33 -10.04 5.95
CA LEU A 286 -15.36 -11.00 6.47
C LEU A 286 -15.60 -12.36 5.79
N LYS A 287 -14.85 -12.64 4.74
CA LYS A 287 -14.94 -13.87 3.95
C LYS A 287 -13.74 -14.77 4.27
N CYS A 288 -13.75 -15.34 5.47
CA CYS A 288 -12.73 -16.29 5.88
C CYS A 288 -12.92 -17.65 5.19
N SER A 289 -11.82 -18.38 5.05
CA SER A 289 -11.75 -19.74 4.54
C SER A 289 -12.39 -20.73 5.52
N THR A 290 -12.47 -22.00 5.14
CA THR A 290 -12.89 -23.09 6.05
C THR A 290 -12.01 -23.27 7.28
N LEU A 291 -10.75 -22.79 7.25
CA LEU A 291 -9.88 -22.77 8.43
C LEU A 291 -10.22 -21.65 9.42
N GLY A 292 -10.94 -20.63 8.97
CA GLY A 292 -11.39 -19.51 9.79
C GLY A 292 -10.34 -18.42 10.01
N CYS A 293 -10.82 -17.25 10.45
CA CYS A 293 -9.98 -16.19 10.99
C CYS A 293 -10.25 -16.03 12.49
N PHE A 294 -9.21 -15.89 13.32
CA PHE A 294 -9.36 -15.94 14.78
C PHE A 294 -8.86 -14.69 15.49
N ASN A 295 -9.36 -14.44 16.70
CA ASN A 295 -9.00 -13.27 17.50
C ASN A 295 -9.21 -11.96 16.73
N ILE A 296 -10.32 -11.87 15.98
CA ILE A 296 -10.72 -10.66 15.27
C ILE A 296 -11.50 -9.78 16.25
N THR A 297 -11.07 -8.54 16.43
CA THR A 297 -11.67 -7.60 17.37
C THR A 297 -12.22 -6.40 16.63
N PHE A 298 -13.51 -6.10 16.87
CA PHE A 298 -14.13 -4.85 16.49
C PHE A 298 -14.49 -4.07 17.75
N ASP A 299 -14.04 -2.82 17.83
CA ASP A 299 -14.25 -1.97 18.99
C ASP A 299 -14.54 -0.53 18.55
N ASN A 300 -15.71 0.00 18.89
CA ASN A 300 -16.13 1.35 18.53
C ASN A 300 -16.02 1.61 17.01
N VAL A 301 -16.81 0.88 16.22
CA VAL A 301 -16.87 1.03 14.75
C VAL A 301 -18.23 1.61 14.38
N ASP A 302 -18.27 2.80 13.81
CA ASP A 302 -19.48 3.51 13.40
C ASP A 302 -19.43 3.84 11.90
N ILE A 303 -19.99 2.93 11.11
CA ILE A 303 -20.03 3.01 9.65
C ILE A 303 -21.49 3.02 9.20
N VAL A 304 -21.90 4.14 8.61
CA VAL A 304 -23.25 4.33 8.08
C VAL A 304 -23.23 4.41 6.56
N SER A 305 -24.39 4.27 5.91
CA SER A 305 -24.46 4.50 4.47
C SER A 305 -24.24 5.98 4.15
N SER A 306 -23.57 6.25 3.03
CA SER A 306 -23.52 7.57 2.41
C SER A 306 -24.87 8.00 1.82
N GLU A 307 -25.79 7.04 1.57
CA GLU A 307 -27.13 7.31 1.09
C GLU A 307 -28.12 7.45 2.26
N PRO A 308 -28.77 8.62 2.44
CA PRO A 308 -29.72 8.84 3.51
C PRO A 308 -30.86 7.81 3.51
N GLY A 309 -31.16 7.24 4.68
CA GLY A 309 -32.26 6.30 4.86
C GLY A 309 -31.95 4.85 4.45
N LYS A 310 -30.78 4.56 3.88
CA LYS A 310 -30.32 3.19 3.65
C LYS A 310 -29.39 2.71 4.77
N PRO A 311 -29.64 1.54 5.37
CA PRO A 311 -28.72 0.99 6.36
C PRO A 311 -27.50 0.37 5.68
N ALA A 312 -26.32 0.60 6.26
CA ALA A 312 -25.17 -0.25 6.00
C ALA A 312 -25.33 -1.60 6.73
N TYR A 313 -24.70 -2.66 6.23
CA TYR A 313 -24.71 -3.98 6.87
C TYR A 313 -23.35 -4.69 6.79
N ALA A 314 -23.21 -5.75 7.58
CA ALA A 314 -22.03 -6.61 7.61
C ALA A 314 -22.38 -8.01 7.10
N SER A 315 -21.43 -8.65 6.41
CA SER A 315 -21.48 -10.06 6.02
C SER A 315 -20.27 -10.78 6.59
N VAL A 316 -20.52 -11.83 7.37
CA VAL A 316 -19.48 -12.54 8.13
C VAL A 316 -19.56 -14.03 7.84
N ASN A 317 -18.41 -14.60 7.49
CA ASN A 317 -18.23 -16.02 7.27
C ASN A 317 -16.96 -16.49 8.00
N ASN A 318 -17.13 -17.48 8.88
CA ASN A 318 -16.07 -18.18 9.61
C ASN A 318 -15.02 -17.28 10.30
N ALA A 319 -15.47 -16.16 10.87
CA ALA A 319 -14.63 -15.24 11.62
C ALA A 319 -14.98 -15.30 13.11
N HIS A 320 -13.96 -15.43 13.94
CA HIS A 320 -14.07 -15.64 15.38
C HIS A 320 -13.44 -14.49 16.16
N GLY A 321 -14.12 -14.04 17.21
CA GLY A 321 -13.60 -13.03 18.12
C GLY A 321 -14.69 -12.17 18.75
N THR A 322 -14.43 -10.88 18.92
CA THR A 322 -15.26 -9.98 19.73
C THR A 322 -15.73 -8.76 18.95
N VAL A 323 -16.95 -8.31 19.26
CA VAL A 323 -17.59 -7.14 18.65
C VAL A 323 -18.19 -6.29 19.76
N THR A 324 -17.68 -5.07 19.91
CA THR A 324 -18.13 -4.11 20.92
C THR A 324 -18.46 -2.78 20.26
N ASN A 325 -19.63 -2.21 20.57
CA ASN A 325 -20.06 -0.88 20.11
C ASN A 325 -19.95 -0.66 18.59
N THR A 326 -20.58 -1.52 17.79
CA THR A 326 -20.55 -1.39 16.33
C THR A 326 -21.86 -0.89 15.72
N VAL A 327 -21.72 -0.15 14.62
CA VAL A 327 -22.72 0.18 13.59
C VAL A 327 -22.02 -0.08 12.25
N PRO A 328 -22.54 -0.95 11.37
CA PRO A 328 -23.72 -1.79 11.57
C PRO A 328 -23.55 -2.81 12.72
N LYS A 329 -24.67 -3.30 13.25
CA LYS A 329 -24.69 -4.36 14.28
C LYS A 329 -24.46 -5.73 13.62
N PHE A 330 -23.58 -6.54 14.20
CA PHE A 330 -23.32 -7.92 13.81
C PHE A 330 -22.61 -8.66 14.96
N SER A 331 -22.36 -9.95 14.79
CA SER A 331 -21.60 -10.76 15.73
C SER A 331 -20.53 -11.58 15.01
N LEU A 332 -19.49 -11.96 15.74
CA LEU A 332 -18.52 -12.98 15.32
C LEU A 332 -18.83 -14.29 16.03
N LEU A 333 -18.27 -15.38 15.53
CA LEU A 333 -18.28 -16.66 16.22
C LEU A 333 -17.40 -16.58 17.48
N SER A 334 -17.73 -17.38 18.49
CA SER A 334 -16.89 -17.57 19.68
C SER A 334 -15.63 -18.35 19.36
#